data_AF-A0A7S4LWN2-F1
#
_entry.id   AF-A0A7S4LWN2-F1
#
_cell.length_a   1.000
_cell.length_b   1.000
_cell.length_c   1.000
_cell.angle_alpha   90.00
_cell.angle_beta   90.00
_cell.angle_gamma   90.00
#
_symmetry.space_group_name_H-M   'P 1'
#
loop_
_entity.id
_entity.type
_entity.pdbx_description
1 polymer ?
#
loop_
_entity_poly.entity_id
_entity_poly.type
_entity_poly.pdbx_seq_one_letter_code
_entity_poly.pdbx_strand_id
1 'polypeptide(L)'
;MSESAQLQELMQRIAVLEAREKALTAESNAYQAILTTLLGNLDKSLRDNVIGMIDRAHEIAYARAIQRGNAVQQDRIKQADDVAQRMFMFAQGKASQPR
;
A
#
# COMPACT_ATOMS: atom_id res chain seq x y z
N MET A 1 -19.66 -32.40 -15.38
CA MET A 1 -20.28 -31.21 -14.75
C MET A 1 -21.06 -30.49 -15.82
N SER A 2 -22.31 -30.07 -15.58
CA SER A 2 -23.02 -29.21 -16.53
C SER A 2 -22.43 -27.81 -16.53
N GLU A 3 -22.52 -27.09 -17.65
CA GLU A 3 -22.05 -25.71 -17.76
C GLU A 3 -22.68 -24.80 -16.71
N SER A 4 -23.95 -25.05 -16.36
CA SER A 4 -24.66 -24.35 -15.28
C SER A 4 -24.03 -24.56 -13.90
N ALA A 5 -23.62 -25.79 -13.57
CA ALA A 5 -22.93 -26.08 -12.31
C ALA A 5 -21.53 -25.43 -12.26
N GLN A 6 -20.80 -25.39 -13.38
CA GLN A 6 -19.51 -24.71 -13.48
C GLN A 6 -19.64 -23.19 -13.34
N LEU A 7 -20.66 -22.59 -13.96
CA LEU A 7 -20.95 -21.17 -13.83
C LEU A 7 -21.26 -20.80 -12.37
N GLN A 8 -22.10 -21.59 -11.70
CA GLN A 8 -22.46 -21.34 -10.31
C GLN A 8 -21.25 -21.48 -9.37
N GLU A 9 -20.37 -22.45 -9.61
CA GLU A 9 -19.12 -22.60 -8.87
C GLU A 9 -18.19 -21.39 -9.07
N LEU A 10 -18.04 -20.90 -10.32
CA LEU A 10 -17.23 -19.72 -10.62
C LEU A 10 -17.78 -18.47 -9.94
N MET A 11 -19.11 -18.26 -9.96
CA MET A 11 -19.74 -17.13 -9.27
C MET A 11 -19.48 -17.17 -7.76
N GLN A 12 -19.56 -18.34 -7.14
CA GLN A 12 -19.28 -18.48 -5.71
C GLN A 12 -17.82 -18.17 -5.39
N ARG A 13 -16.88 -18.62 -6.24
CA ARG A 13 -15.45 -18.29 -6.08
C ARG A 13 -15.19 -16.79 -6.23
N ILE A 14 -15.85 -16.13 -7.19
CA ILE A 14 -15.75 -14.67 -7.38
C ILE A 14 -16.24 -13.94 -6.12
N ALA A 15 -17.41 -14.30 -5.60
CA ALA A 15 -17.96 -13.65 -4.39
C ALA A 15 -17.02 -13.78 -3.18
N VAL A 16 -16.35 -14.93 -3.01
CA VAL A 16 -15.35 -15.13 -1.96
C VAL A 16 -14.12 -14.25 -2.18
N LEU A 17 -13.64 -14.13 -3.42
CA LEU A 17 -12.51 -13.28 -3.77
C LEU A 17 -12.82 -11.80 -3.53
N GLU A 18 -14.00 -11.32 -3.93
CA GLU A 18 -14.45 -9.94 -3.70
C GLU A 18 -14.56 -9.61 -2.21
N ALA A 19 -15.12 -10.53 -1.41
CA ALA A 19 -15.21 -10.37 0.04
C ALA A 19 -13.81 -10.28 0.68
N ARG A 20 -12.86 -11.10 0.20
CA ARG A 20 -11.47 -11.07 0.66
C ARG A 20 -10.77 -9.77 0.27
N GLU A 21 -10.95 -9.30 -0.96
CA GLU A 21 -10.39 -8.03 -1.43
C GLU A 21 -10.89 -6.85 -0.57
N LYS A 22 -12.20 -6.83 -0.29
CA LYS A 22 -12.81 -5.80 0.57
C LYS A 22 -12.23 -5.81 1.99
N ALA A 23 -12.03 -6.99 2.58
CA ALA A 23 -11.41 -7.12 3.90
C ALA A 23 -9.96 -6.63 3.89
N LEU A 24 -9.14 -7.07 2.92
CA LEU A 24 -7.75 -6.64 2.78
C LEU A 24 -7.63 -5.12 2.55
N THR A 25 -8.56 -4.53 1.79
CA THR A 25 -8.61 -3.09 1.56
C THR A 25 -8.90 -2.33 2.85
N ALA A 26 -9.88 -2.81 3.65
CA ALA A 26 -10.21 -2.19 4.93
C ALA A 26 -9.02 -2.27 5.92
N GLU A 27 -8.37 -3.42 6.02
CA GLU A 27 -7.17 -3.60 6.85
C GLU A 27 -6.02 -2.69 6.40
N SER A 28 -5.75 -2.64 5.10
CA SER A 28 -4.72 -1.74 4.53
C SER A 28 -4.99 -0.28 4.87
N ASN A 29 -6.23 0.17 4.72
CA ASN A 29 -6.62 1.54 5.05
C ASN A 29 -6.47 1.84 6.54
N ALA A 30 -6.82 0.89 7.41
CA ALA A 30 -6.64 1.04 8.86
C ALA A 30 -5.15 1.19 9.22
N TYR A 31 -4.27 0.36 8.64
CA TYR A 31 -2.83 0.47 8.87
C TYR A 31 -2.24 1.78 8.32
N GLN A 32 -2.66 2.21 7.12
CA GLN A 32 -2.23 3.50 6.56
C GLN A 32 -2.61 4.65 7.49
N ALA A 33 -3.83 4.67 8.03
CA ALA A 33 -4.27 5.70 8.97
C ALA A 33 -3.43 5.67 10.26
N ILE A 34 -3.25 4.50 10.88
CA ILE A 34 -2.46 4.35 12.11
C ILE A 34 -1.03 4.84 11.90
N LEU A 35 -0.35 4.37 10.84
CA LEU A 35 1.02 4.76 10.53
C LEU A 35 1.15 6.26 10.27
N THR A 36 0.20 6.83 9.52
CA THR A 36 0.17 8.27 9.23
C THR A 36 -0.01 9.09 10.52
N THR A 37 -0.92 8.67 11.41
CA THR A 37 -1.11 9.31 12.71
C THR A 37 0.15 9.22 13.57
N LEU A 38 0.80 8.05 13.63
CA LEU A 38 2.06 7.89 14.35
C LEU A 38 3.13 8.85 13.82
N LEU A 39 3.36 8.86 12.51
CA LEU A 39 4.31 9.77 11.86
C LEU A 39 3.98 11.25 12.12
N GLY A 40 2.71 11.62 12.09
CA GLY A 40 2.25 12.98 12.35
C GLY A 40 2.55 13.49 13.77
N ASN A 41 2.59 12.57 14.74
CA ASN A 41 2.84 12.87 16.16
C ASN A 41 4.32 12.84 16.57
N LEU A 42 5.22 12.35 15.71
CA LEU A 42 6.66 12.43 15.96
C LEU A 42 7.14 13.89 15.90
N ASP A 43 8.22 14.23 16.59
CA ASP A 43 8.89 15.50 16.32
C ASP A 43 9.41 15.54 14.88
N LYS A 44 9.65 16.75 14.35
CA LYS A 44 10.03 16.94 12.95
C LYS A 44 11.30 16.17 12.58
N SER A 45 12.33 16.21 13.43
CA SER A 45 13.63 15.58 13.15
C SER A 45 13.47 14.07 13.03
N LEU A 46 12.79 13.45 14.00
CA LEU A 46 12.54 12.00 13.99
C LEU A 46 11.65 11.58 12.81
N ARG A 47 10.59 12.35 12.52
CA ARG A 47 9.70 12.11 11.38
C ARG A 47 10.46 12.12 10.05
N ASP A 48 11.27 13.16 9.82
CA ASP A 48 12.05 13.31 8.59
C ASP A 48 13.11 12.19 8.46
N ASN A 49 13.72 11.77 9.58
CA ASN A 49 14.62 10.62 9.60
C ASN A 49 13.92 9.31 9.22
N VAL A 50 12.72 9.05 9.76
CA VAL A 50 11.94 7.85 9.43
C VAL A 50 11.52 7.86 7.96
N ILE A 51 11.06 8.99 7.43
CA ILE A 51 10.72 9.16 6.01
C ILE A 51 11.94 8.83 5.14
N GLY A 52 13.09 9.45 5.42
CA GLY A 52 14.32 9.18 4.67
C GLY A 52 14.86 7.75 4.83
N MET A 53 14.52 7.03 5.90
CA MET A 53 14.79 5.59 6.01
C MET A 53 13.89 4.77 5.07
N ILE A 54 12.61 5.13 4.97
CA ILE A 54 11.67 4.43 4.09
C ILE A 54 12.00 4.68 2.62
N ASP A 55 12.33 5.92 2.23
CA ASP A 55 12.76 6.26 0.87
C ASP A 55 13.98 5.43 0.45
N ARG A 56 14.99 5.34 1.32
CA ARG A 56 16.18 4.49 1.08
C ARG A 56 15.83 3.01 0.97
N ALA A 57 14.94 2.51 1.82
CA ALA A 57 14.50 1.13 1.76
C ALA A 57 13.78 0.83 0.42
N HIS A 58 12.97 1.77 -0.05
CA HIS A 58 12.30 1.71 -1.34
C HIS A 58 13.32 1.66 -2.49
N GLU A 59 14.28 2.58 -2.53
CA GLU A 59 15.33 2.61 -3.56
C GLU A 59 16.12 1.29 -3.63
N ILE A 60 16.52 0.75 -2.47
CA ILE A 60 17.23 -0.52 -2.39
C ILE A 60 16.36 -1.67 -2.93
N ALA A 61 15.09 -1.72 -2.55
CA ALA A 61 14.17 -2.75 -3.01
C ALA A 61 13.96 -2.67 -4.53
N TYR A 62 13.76 -1.46 -5.05
CA TYR A 62 13.55 -1.20 -6.48
C TYR A 62 14.78 -1.57 -7.31
N ALA A 63 15.98 -1.15 -6.88
CA ALA A 63 17.24 -1.51 -7.53
C ALA A 63 17.45 -3.04 -7.58
N ARG A 64 17.13 -3.75 -6.49
CA ARG A 64 17.17 -5.22 -6.45
C ARG A 64 16.18 -5.86 -7.43
N ALA A 65 14.99 -5.28 -7.59
CA ALA A 65 14.00 -5.77 -8.54
C ALA A 65 14.44 -5.55 -10.00
N ILE A 66 15.14 -4.45 -10.30
CA ILE A 66 15.79 -4.20 -11.61
C ILE A 66 16.87 -5.25 -11.88
N GLN A 67 17.80 -5.43 -10.94
CA GLN A 67 18.90 -6.38 -11.10
C GLN A 67 18.43 -7.82 -11.37
N ARG A 68 17.24 -8.18 -10.86
CA ARG A 68 16.61 -9.49 -11.06
C ARG A 68 15.71 -9.58 -12.29
N GLY A 69 15.55 -8.48 -13.06
CA GLY A 69 14.65 -8.44 -14.20
C GLY A 69 13.17 -8.67 -13.85
N ASN A 70 12.75 -8.40 -12.61
CA ASN A 70 11.41 -8.72 -12.11
C ASN A 70 10.46 -7.51 -12.24
N ALA A 71 9.83 -7.36 -13.41
CA ALA A 71 8.92 -6.26 -13.71
C ALA A 71 7.71 -6.19 -12.76
N VAL A 72 7.11 -7.34 -12.42
CA VAL A 72 5.97 -7.38 -11.49
C VAL A 72 6.34 -6.85 -10.11
N GLN A 73 7.53 -7.20 -9.62
CA GLN A 73 8.01 -6.69 -8.34
C GLN A 73 8.34 -5.19 -8.42
N GLN A 74 8.88 -4.71 -9.53
CA GLN A 74 9.11 -3.28 -9.76
C GLN A 74 7.82 -2.48 -9.68
N ASP A 75 6.75 -2.95 -10.34
CA ASP A 75 5.45 -2.25 -10.34
C ASP A 75 4.81 -2.24 -8.95
N ARG A 76 4.88 -3.36 -8.22
CA ARG A 76 4.41 -3.42 -6.83
C ARG A 76 5.14 -2.46 -5.91
N ILE A 77 6.47 -2.35 -6.08
CA ILE A 77 7.29 -1.44 -5.30
C ILE A 77 6.91 0.01 -5.59
N LYS A 78 6.73 0.39 -6.86
CA LYS A 78 6.26 1.74 -7.24
C LYS A 78 4.89 2.08 -6.65
N GLN A 79 3.93 1.16 -6.72
CA GLN A 79 2.60 1.38 -6.14
C GLN A 79 2.67 1.56 -4.62
N ALA A 80 3.55 0.83 -3.93
CA ALA A 80 3.77 1.00 -2.50
C ALA A 80 4.40 2.36 -2.16
N ASP A 81 5.26 2.90 -3.03
CA ASP A 81 5.82 4.25 -2.88
C ASP A 81 4.75 5.33 -2.97
N ASP A 82 3.87 5.24 -3.97
CA ASP A 82 2.77 6.20 -4.13
C ASP A 82 1.90 6.30 -2.87
N VAL A 83 1.68 5.16 -2.20
CA VAL A 83 0.97 5.11 -0.91
C VAL A 83 1.80 5.76 0.20
N ALA A 84 3.07 5.40 0.33
CA ALA A 84 3.97 5.94 1.34
C ALA A 84 4.14 7.46 1.22
N GLN A 85 4.35 7.98 0.00
CA GLN A 85 4.46 9.41 -0.27
C GLN A 85 3.20 10.18 0.15
N ARG A 86 2.00 9.62 -0.10
CA ARG A 86 0.75 10.23 0.39
C ARG A 86 0.71 10.29 1.92
N MET A 87 1.11 9.22 2.59
CA MET A 87 1.19 9.18 4.06
C MET A 87 2.20 10.20 4.59
N PHE A 88 3.36 10.34 3.94
CA PHE A 88 4.39 11.32 4.32
C PHE A 88 3.92 12.75 4.15
N MET A 89 3.28 13.08 3.03
CA MET A 89 2.70 14.40 2.80
C MET A 89 1.68 14.77 3.87
N PHE A 90 0.79 13.83 4.23
CA PHE A 90 -0.18 14.07 5.31
C PHE A 90 0.52 14.22 6.65
N ALA A 91 1.44 13.31 6.99
CA ALA A 91 2.18 13.34 8.24
C ALA A 91 2.99 14.63 8.38
N GLN A 92 3.57 15.18 7.31
CA GLN A 92 4.28 16.46 7.33
C GLN A 92 3.36 17.68 7.37
N GLY A 93 2.03 17.50 7.41
CA GLY A 93 1.04 18.58 7.38
C GLY A 93 0.90 19.27 6.02
N LYS A 94 1.42 18.67 4.95
CA LYS A 94 1.38 19.21 3.57
C LYS A 94 0.12 18.81 2.80
N ALA A 95 -0.73 17.96 3.36
CA ALA A 95 -2.08 17.70 2.85
C ALA A 95 -3.10 18.61 3.57
N SER A 96 -3.06 19.91 3.26
CA SER A 96 -4.19 20.86 3.35
C SER A 96 -5.12 20.81 4.58
N GLN A 97 -5.10 21.87 5.42
CA GLN A 97 -6.39 22.52 5.73
C GLN A 97 -6.94 23.08 4.39
N PRO A 98 -8.25 23.01 4.06
CA PRO A 98 -9.41 23.10 4.98
C PRO A 98 -10.56 22.09 4.74
N ARG A 99 -11.40 21.88 5.76
CA ARG A 99 -12.86 21.93 5.70
C ARG A 99 -13.40 22.43 7.03
#